data_AF-A0A067N6L0-F1
#
_entry.id   AF-A0A067N6L0-F1
#
_cell.length_a   1.000
_cell.length_b   1.000
_cell.length_c   1.000
_cell.angle_alpha   90.00
_cell.angle_beta   90.00
_cell.angle_gamma   90.00
#
_symmetry.space_group_name_H-M   'P 1'
#
loop_
_entity.id
_entity.type
_entity.pdbx_description
1 polymer ?
#
loop_
_entity_poly.entity_id
_entity_poly.type
_entity_poly.pdbx_seq_one_letter_code
_entity_poly.pdbx_strand_id
1 'polypeptide(L)'
;MHRHSSSSHSRQNPPVITLYDIRAGHSPQPWAPNIWRIRFILNYKRLPYRTVWLEFPDVEATLRSINAPPSAVRNDGRPSYTLPVIVDPVQSPTPRILSNVNNIAEYLESSYPARPIFPEGSRALQSLFVHFVQNSFAQPLLPIMVPLSHQRLPERSRDHFFGGPTGYATPAMSAPQLSGSQREQAWNAVKEQFNFLAMILDKNTGDGDGVVVQGHHVSYADFALCSVLIWIARMAPHDEWSRVRHWNGGRWGKLYDRCLEYMDEL
;
A
#
# COMPACT_ATOMS: atom_id res chain seq x y z
N MET A 1 -54.99 -14.96 25.77
CA MET A 1 -53.93 -14.05 25.27
C MET A 1 -52.57 -14.57 25.74
N HIS A 2 -51.92 -15.42 24.96
CA HIS A 2 -50.54 -15.85 25.23
C HIS A 2 -49.60 -15.11 24.29
N ARG A 3 -48.77 -14.22 24.85
CA ARG A 3 -47.74 -13.49 24.10
C ARG A 3 -46.57 -14.43 23.84
N HIS A 4 -46.37 -14.77 22.57
CA HIS A 4 -45.09 -15.29 22.09
C HIS A 4 -44.04 -14.18 22.18
N SER A 5 -43.03 -14.39 23.01
CA SER A 5 -41.82 -13.57 23.03
C SER A 5 -40.85 -14.12 21.99
N SER A 6 -40.86 -13.55 20.78
CA SER A 6 -39.88 -13.82 19.73
C SER A 6 -38.54 -13.19 20.12
N SER A 7 -37.54 -14.00 20.45
CA SER A 7 -36.18 -13.52 20.68
C SER A 7 -35.55 -13.12 19.34
N SER A 8 -35.31 -11.83 19.16
CA SER A 8 -34.52 -11.32 18.04
C SER A 8 -33.05 -11.67 18.31
N HIS A 9 -32.60 -12.80 17.77
CA HIS A 9 -31.17 -13.04 17.63
C HIS A 9 -30.64 -11.99 16.65
N SER A 10 -29.99 -10.95 17.16
CA SER A 10 -29.15 -10.06 16.35
C SER A 10 -28.14 -10.94 15.63
N ARG A 11 -28.23 -11.05 14.30
CA ARG A 11 -27.17 -11.65 13.48
C ARG A 11 -25.92 -10.80 13.67
N GLN A 12 -25.04 -11.19 14.58
CA GLN A 12 -23.71 -10.59 14.62
C GLN A 12 -23.00 -11.04 13.35
N ASN A 13 -22.60 -10.07 12.53
CA ASN A 13 -21.79 -10.37 11.36
C ASN A 13 -20.53 -11.12 11.81
N PRO A 14 -20.07 -12.13 11.04
CA PRO A 14 -18.85 -12.84 11.38
C PRO A 14 -17.69 -11.85 11.54
N PRO A 15 -16.78 -12.06 12.50
CA PRO A 15 -15.70 -11.13 12.73
C PRO A 15 -14.76 -11.12 11.50
N VAL A 16 -14.51 -9.93 10.97
CA VAL A 16 -13.70 -9.70 9.77
C VAL A 16 -12.35 -9.09 10.14
N ILE A 17 -11.36 -9.22 9.25
CA ILE A 17 -10.05 -8.59 9.43
C ILE A 17 -10.23 -7.07 9.53
N THR A 18 -9.54 -6.43 10.45
CA THR A 18 -9.49 -4.98 10.55
C THR A 18 -8.18 -4.49 9.97
N LEU A 19 -8.23 -3.67 8.92
CA LEU A 19 -7.07 -3.00 8.34
C LEU A 19 -7.01 -1.56 8.85
N TYR A 20 -5.90 -1.16 9.45
CA TYR A 20 -5.66 0.23 9.85
C TYR A 20 -4.98 0.98 8.69
N ASP A 21 -5.63 2.04 8.21
CA ASP A 21 -5.23 2.85 7.06
C ASP A 21 -5.19 4.34 7.42
N ILE A 22 -4.63 5.17 6.54
CA ILE A 22 -4.43 6.60 6.72
C ILE A 22 -5.38 7.40 5.83
N ARG A 23 -6.04 8.41 6.40
CA ARG A 23 -6.98 9.27 5.68
C ARG A 23 -6.28 10.30 4.78
N ALA A 24 -6.76 10.46 3.54
CA ALA A 24 -6.35 11.54 2.62
C ALA A 24 -7.31 12.74 2.65
N GLY A 25 -7.20 13.60 3.64
CA GLY A 25 -7.95 14.86 3.65
C GLY A 25 -9.47 14.62 3.61
N HIS A 26 -10.15 15.32 2.69
CA HIS A 26 -11.60 15.29 2.53
C HIS A 26 -12.08 14.11 1.66
N SER A 27 -11.18 13.43 0.94
CA SER A 27 -11.50 12.23 0.16
C SER A 27 -11.11 10.98 0.94
N PRO A 28 -12.02 10.03 1.19
CA PRO A 28 -11.71 8.81 1.94
C PRO A 28 -10.88 7.80 1.15
N GLN A 29 -10.33 8.17 -0.01
CA GLN A 29 -9.66 7.20 -0.89
C GLN A 29 -8.27 6.81 -0.36
N PRO A 30 -7.97 5.51 -0.25
CA PRO A 30 -6.65 5.03 0.16
C PRO A 30 -5.60 5.34 -0.91
N TRP A 31 -4.37 5.60 -0.50
CA TRP A 31 -3.31 6.08 -1.39
C TRP A 31 -1.92 5.57 -1.05
N ALA A 32 -1.68 5.14 0.20
CA ALA A 32 -0.34 4.81 0.67
C ALA A 32 0.13 3.45 0.12
N PRO A 33 1.29 3.38 -0.58
CA PRO A 33 1.75 2.15 -1.23
C PRO A 33 1.81 0.92 -0.32
N ASN A 34 2.40 1.06 0.87
CA ASN A 34 2.55 -0.07 1.79
C ASN A 34 1.19 -0.62 2.27
N ILE A 35 0.17 0.23 2.38
CA ILE A 35 -1.17 -0.17 2.82
C ILE A 35 -1.94 -0.79 1.66
N TRP A 36 -1.80 -0.22 0.46
CA TRP A 36 -2.31 -0.80 -0.79
C TRP A 36 -1.77 -2.20 -1.06
N ARG A 37 -0.50 -2.50 -0.74
CA ARG A 37 0.02 -3.86 -0.83
C ARG A 37 -0.79 -4.86 -0.01
N ILE A 38 -1.21 -4.50 1.20
CA ILE A 38 -2.04 -5.37 2.05
C ILE A 38 -3.47 -5.42 1.52
N ARG A 39 -4.03 -4.28 1.10
CA ARG A 39 -5.35 -4.19 0.48
C ARG A 39 -5.47 -5.13 -0.74
N PHE A 40 -4.46 -5.15 -1.60
CA PHE A 40 -4.40 -6.08 -2.73
C PHE A 40 -4.40 -7.54 -2.30
N ILE A 41 -3.63 -7.91 -1.27
CA ILE A 41 -3.62 -9.30 -0.77
C ILE A 41 -5.01 -9.70 -0.26
N LEU A 42 -5.64 -8.84 0.55
CA LEU A 42 -6.98 -9.08 1.09
C LEU A 42 -8.01 -9.25 -0.05
N ASN A 43 -8.00 -8.35 -1.03
CA ASN A 43 -8.90 -8.37 -2.18
C ASN A 43 -8.67 -9.60 -3.08
N TYR A 44 -7.41 -9.88 -3.44
CA TYR A 44 -7.05 -11.03 -4.30
C TYR A 44 -7.47 -12.37 -3.67
N LYS A 45 -7.20 -12.52 -2.38
CA LYS A 45 -7.60 -13.70 -1.60
C LYS A 45 -9.10 -13.73 -1.26
N ARG A 46 -9.85 -12.66 -1.56
CA ARG A 46 -11.26 -12.46 -1.18
C ARG A 46 -11.49 -12.63 0.33
N LEU A 47 -10.57 -12.08 1.12
CA LEU A 47 -10.71 -12.04 2.58
C LEU A 47 -11.58 -10.85 2.95
N PRO A 48 -12.67 -11.04 3.71
CA PRO A 48 -13.49 -9.93 4.16
C PRO A 48 -12.72 -9.12 5.20
N TYR A 49 -12.72 -7.80 5.02
CA TYR A 49 -12.10 -6.87 5.95
C TYR A 49 -12.88 -5.56 6.03
N ARG A 50 -12.57 -4.76 7.03
CA ARG A 50 -13.02 -3.37 7.18
C ARG A 50 -11.82 -2.46 7.39
N THR A 51 -11.91 -1.23 6.90
CA THR A 51 -10.87 -0.23 7.14
C THR A 51 -11.18 0.63 8.38
N VAL A 52 -10.21 0.78 9.28
CA VAL A 52 -10.17 1.80 10.33
C VAL A 52 -9.25 2.91 9.87
N TRP A 53 -9.84 4.09 9.65
CA TRP A 53 -9.13 5.27 9.16
C TRP A 53 -8.53 6.06 10.31
N LEU A 54 -7.24 6.33 10.23
CA LEU A 54 -6.50 7.15 11.19
C LEU A 54 -5.97 8.42 10.53
N GLU A 55 -5.64 9.39 11.37
CA GLU A 55 -4.78 10.52 11.02
C GLU A 55 -3.38 10.30 11.59
N PHE A 56 -2.36 10.88 10.97
CA PHE A 56 -0.95 10.67 11.37
C PHE A 56 -0.66 10.92 12.86
N PRO A 57 -1.20 11.98 13.51
CA PRO A 57 -0.97 12.23 14.93
C PRO A 57 -1.50 11.11 15.84
N ASP A 58 -2.52 10.39 15.39
CA ASP A 58 -3.26 9.42 16.19
C ASP A 58 -2.72 7.99 15.99
N VAL A 59 -1.82 7.76 15.02
CA VAL A 59 -1.29 6.43 14.66
C VAL A 59 -0.60 5.75 15.85
N GLU A 60 0.43 6.38 16.43
CA GLU A 60 1.21 5.71 17.48
C GLU A 60 0.35 5.43 18.72
N ALA A 61 -0.45 6.41 19.16
CA ALA A 61 -1.33 6.25 20.32
C ALA A 61 -2.36 5.12 20.10
N THR A 62 -2.95 5.03 18.91
CA THR A 62 -3.91 3.97 18.57
C THR A 62 -3.26 2.60 18.48
N LEU A 63 -2.10 2.49 17.82
CA LEU A 63 -1.41 1.21 17.70
C LEU A 63 -0.95 0.68 19.06
N ARG A 64 -0.52 1.56 19.96
CA ARG A 64 -0.21 1.19 21.35
C ARG A 64 -1.45 0.75 22.13
N SER A 65 -2.58 1.43 21.99
CA SER A 65 -3.80 1.11 22.75
C SER A 65 -4.37 -0.27 22.41
N ILE A 66 -4.15 -0.74 21.17
CA ILE A 66 -4.52 -2.11 20.77
C ILE A 66 -3.40 -3.13 21.01
N ASN A 67 -2.28 -2.74 21.63
CA ASN A 67 -1.10 -3.60 21.82
C ASN A 67 -0.49 -4.14 20.52
N ALA A 68 -0.55 -3.35 19.44
CA ALA A 68 0.13 -3.72 18.19
C ALA A 68 1.66 -3.72 18.42
N PRO A 69 2.39 -4.69 17.85
CA PRO A 69 3.85 -4.66 17.91
C PRO A 69 4.39 -3.46 17.12
N PRO A 70 5.58 -2.94 17.44
CA PRO A 70 6.22 -1.92 16.61
C PRO A 70 6.56 -2.49 15.22
N SER A 71 6.45 -1.65 14.20
CA SER A 71 6.70 -2.02 12.80
C SER A 71 8.20 -2.13 12.48
N ALA A 72 9.04 -1.39 13.22
CA ALA A 72 10.49 -1.40 13.14
C ALA A 72 11.11 -0.82 14.42
N VAL A 73 12.43 -0.92 14.54
CA VAL A 73 13.23 -0.20 15.53
C VAL A 73 14.03 0.89 14.82
N ARG A 74 13.99 2.11 15.34
CA ARG A 74 14.73 3.26 14.81
C ARG A 74 16.22 3.13 15.11
N ASN A 75 17.05 3.93 14.43
CA ASN A 75 18.51 3.96 14.66
C ASN A 75 18.89 4.33 16.11
N ASP A 76 18.04 5.06 16.81
CA ASP A 76 18.21 5.44 18.23
C ASP A 76 17.69 4.37 19.22
N GLY A 77 17.30 3.20 18.72
CA GLY A 77 16.77 2.09 19.51
C GLY A 77 15.30 2.22 19.91
N ARG A 78 14.63 3.34 19.57
CA ARG A 78 13.21 3.53 19.92
C ARG A 78 12.30 2.72 18.98
N PRO A 79 11.17 2.19 19.49
CA PRO A 79 10.18 1.52 18.64
C PRO A 79 9.53 2.52 17.67
N SER A 80 9.31 2.08 16.42
CA SER A 80 8.59 2.83 15.40
C SER A 80 7.24 2.17 15.13
N TYR A 81 6.16 2.93 15.25
CA TYR A 81 4.79 2.47 15.01
C TYR A 81 4.30 3.05 13.70
N THR A 82 4.10 2.21 12.69
CA THR A 82 3.71 2.65 11.35
C THR A 82 2.61 1.79 10.76
N LEU A 83 1.82 2.34 9.85
CA LEU A 83 0.82 1.60 9.08
C LEU A 83 1.45 0.89 7.86
N PRO A 84 0.82 -0.17 7.31
CA PRO A 84 -0.42 -0.79 7.78
C PRO A 84 -0.23 -1.64 9.05
N VAL A 85 -1.34 -1.83 9.77
CA VAL A 85 -1.51 -2.83 10.83
C VAL A 85 -2.80 -3.59 10.55
N ILE A 86 -2.81 -4.90 10.79
CA ILE A 86 -4.06 -5.68 10.77
C ILE A 86 -4.36 -6.28 12.14
N VAL A 87 -5.65 -6.36 12.45
CA VAL A 87 -6.18 -7.19 13.54
C VAL A 87 -7.02 -8.27 12.90
N ASP A 88 -6.55 -9.50 13.00
CA ASP A 88 -7.21 -10.66 12.44
C ASP A 88 -7.87 -11.47 13.56
N PRO A 89 -9.20 -11.61 13.53
CA PRO A 89 -9.94 -12.31 14.57
C PRO A 89 -9.81 -13.84 14.52
N VAL A 90 -9.06 -14.43 13.56
CA VAL A 90 -8.96 -15.88 13.29
C VAL A 90 -9.37 -16.75 14.46
N GLN A 91 -10.52 -17.42 14.37
CA GLN A 91 -10.99 -18.62 15.09
C GLN A 91 -10.23 -18.99 16.40
N SER A 92 -10.01 -18.00 17.26
CA SER A 92 -9.16 -18.05 18.44
C SER A 92 -9.76 -17.07 19.44
N PRO A 93 -9.74 -17.38 20.74
CA PRO A 93 -10.19 -16.44 21.77
C PRO A 93 -9.35 -15.15 21.80
N THR A 94 -8.16 -15.14 21.19
CA THR A 94 -7.29 -13.97 21.12
C THR A 94 -6.97 -13.61 19.66
N PRO A 95 -7.33 -12.39 19.19
CA PRO A 95 -7.05 -11.95 17.83
C PRO A 95 -5.54 -11.77 17.62
N ARG A 96 -5.09 -11.99 16.37
CA ARG A 96 -3.70 -11.73 15.97
C ARG A 96 -3.56 -10.28 15.54
N ILE A 97 -2.57 -9.57 16.09
CA ILE A 97 -2.30 -8.17 15.75
C ILE A 97 -0.92 -8.11 15.10
N LEU A 98 -0.89 -7.74 13.82
CA LEU A 98 0.31 -7.77 13.00
C LEU A 98 0.64 -6.36 12.49
N SER A 99 1.89 -5.97 12.68
CA SER A 99 2.49 -4.76 12.13
C SER A 99 3.60 -5.15 11.14
N ASN A 100 4.03 -4.18 10.33
CA ASN A 100 4.99 -4.34 9.22
C ASN A 100 4.41 -5.05 7.98
N VAL A 101 4.46 -4.37 6.84
CA VAL A 101 3.88 -4.84 5.56
C VAL A 101 4.38 -6.22 5.13
N ASN A 102 5.66 -6.55 5.37
CA ASN A 102 6.21 -7.84 4.96
C ASN A 102 5.73 -8.96 5.88
N ASN A 103 5.70 -8.72 7.20
CA ASN A 103 5.19 -9.69 8.17
C ASN A 103 3.71 -9.97 7.94
N ILE A 104 2.91 -8.93 7.66
CA ILE A 104 1.50 -9.07 7.34
C ILE A 104 1.31 -9.90 6.06
N ALA A 105 2.09 -9.64 5.01
CA ALA A 105 1.98 -10.38 3.76
C ALA A 105 2.31 -11.88 3.93
N GLU A 106 3.38 -12.21 4.66
CA GLU A 106 3.74 -13.60 4.97
C GLU A 106 2.69 -14.31 5.83
N TYR A 107 2.15 -13.59 6.83
CA TYR A 107 1.07 -14.11 7.66
C TYR A 107 -0.20 -14.42 6.84
N LEU A 108 -0.62 -13.51 5.96
CA LEU A 108 -1.81 -13.69 5.14
C LEU A 108 -1.62 -14.83 4.12
N GLU A 109 -0.43 -14.98 3.56
CA GLU A 109 -0.14 -16.09 2.64
C GLU A 109 -0.14 -17.45 3.34
N SER A 110 0.41 -17.54 4.56
CA SER A 110 0.47 -18.79 5.32
C SER A 110 -0.87 -19.16 5.98
N SER A 111 -1.60 -18.19 6.52
CA SER A 111 -2.87 -18.43 7.25
C SER A 111 -4.06 -18.61 6.30
N TYR A 112 -3.97 -18.08 5.08
CA TYR A 112 -5.01 -18.19 4.05
C TYR A 112 -4.41 -18.72 2.74
N PRO A 113 -4.16 -20.04 2.65
CA PRO A 113 -3.42 -20.65 1.53
C PRO A 113 -4.20 -20.67 0.21
N ALA A 114 -5.52 -20.45 0.24
CA ALA A 114 -6.30 -20.31 -0.98
C ALA A 114 -5.84 -19.07 -1.78
N ARG A 115 -5.70 -19.23 -3.10
CA ARG A 115 -5.29 -18.16 -4.04
C ARG A 115 -3.91 -17.59 -3.65
N PRO A 116 -2.84 -18.36 -3.84
CA PRO A 116 -1.50 -17.89 -3.51
C PRO A 116 -1.14 -16.67 -4.37
N ILE A 117 -0.65 -15.61 -3.74
CA ILE A 117 -0.13 -14.42 -4.46
C ILE A 117 1.31 -14.67 -4.96
N PHE A 118 1.96 -15.71 -4.42
CA PHE A 118 3.24 -16.22 -4.85
C PHE A 118 3.03 -17.57 -5.56
N PRO A 119 3.04 -17.61 -6.91
CA PRO A 119 3.14 -18.87 -7.64
C PRO A 119 4.29 -19.74 -7.13
N GLU A 120 4.16 -21.05 -7.31
CA GLU A 120 5.15 -22.03 -6.86
C GLU A 120 6.56 -21.66 -7.34
N GLY A 121 7.55 -21.75 -6.44
CA GLY A 121 8.95 -21.40 -6.73
C GLY A 121 9.24 -19.89 -6.90
N SER A 122 8.23 -19.01 -6.94
CA SER A 122 8.45 -17.58 -7.24
C SER A 122 8.75 -16.70 -6.04
N ARG A 123 8.58 -17.20 -4.80
CA ARG A 123 8.64 -16.38 -3.56
C ARG A 123 9.92 -15.56 -3.47
N ALA A 124 11.09 -16.19 -3.63
CA ALA A 124 12.38 -15.50 -3.52
C ALA A 124 12.55 -14.41 -4.58
N LEU A 125 12.18 -14.70 -5.84
CA LEU A 125 12.27 -13.74 -6.95
C LEU A 125 11.31 -12.57 -6.75
N GLN A 126 10.08 -12.84 -6.31
CA GLN A 126 9.12 -11.78 -6.01
C GLN A 126 9.55 -10.94 -4.80
N SER A 127 10.11 -11.54 -3.75
CA SER A 127 10.68 -10.78 -2.63
C SER A 127 11.78 -9.83 -3.09
N LEU A 128 12.68 -10.30 -3.98
CA LEU A 128 13.71 -9.44 -4.58
C LEU A 128 13.11 -8.33 -5.45
N PHE A 129 12.11 -8.65 -6.27
CA PHE A 129 11.43 -7.66 -7.10
C PHE A 129 10.75 -6.57 -6.25
N VAL A 130 10.03 -6.96 -5.19
CA VAL A 130 9.39 -6.03 -4.27
C VAL A 130 10.43 -5.17 -3.55
N HIS A 131 11.55 -5.76 -3.14
CA HIS A 131 12.67 -5.00 -2.58
C HIS A 131 13.21 -3.96 -3.57
N PHE A 132 13.38 -4.33 -4.84
CA PHE A 132 13.77 -3.39 -5.92
C PHE A 132 12.73 -2.28 -6.11
N VAL A 133 11.43 -2.61 -6.11
CA VAL A 133 10.36 -1.61 -6.25
C VAL A 133 10.46 -0.57 -5.13
N GLN A 134 10.71 -0.99 -3.90
CA GLN A 134 10.79 -0.09 -2.74
C GLN A 134 12.09 0.72 -2.69
N ASN A 135 13.23 0.08 -2.95
CA ASN A 135 14.55 0.65 -2.66
C ASN A 135 15.26 1.22 -3.89
N SER A 136 14.72 1.03 -5.10
CA SER A 136 15.32 1.57 -6.33
C SER A 136 14.26 2.27 -7.19
N PHE A 137 13.21 1.56 -7.59
CA PHE A 137 12.18 2.12 -8.47
C PHE A 137 11.46 3.33 -7.86
N ALA A 138 11.06 3.24 -6.58
CA ALA A 138 10.32 4.30 -5.91
C ALA A 138 11.19 5.45 -5.38
N GLN A 139 12.52 5.28 -5.30
CA GLN A 139 13.42 6.31 -4.76
C GLN A 139 13.33 7.67 -5.49
N PRO A 140 13.39 7.75 -6.84
CA PRO A 140 13.27 9.02 -7.54
C PRO A 140 11.87 9.65 -7.43
N LEU A 141 10.84 8.89 -7.03
CA LEU A 141 9.49 9.43 -6.78
C LEU A 141 9.40 10.18 -5.45
N LEU A 142 10.20 9.82 -4.45
CA LEU A 142 10.12 10.39 -3.10
C LEU A 142 10.17 11.93 -3.06
N PRO A 143 11.14 12.63 -3.71
CA PRO A 143 11.21 14.09 -3.67
C PRO A 143 10.03 14.79 -4.36
N ILE A 144 9.26 14.07 -5.19
CA ILE A 144 8.07 14.60 -5.89
C ILE A 144 6.81 14.30 -5.09
N MET A 145 6.62 13.02 -4.78
CA MET A 145 5.36 12.49 -4.29
C MET A 145 5.16 12.73 -2.80
N VAL A 146 6.23 12.80 -2.00
CA VAL A 146 6.11 13.07 -0.56
C VAL A 146 5.57 14.49 -0.30
N PRO A 147 6.11 15.58 -0.90
CA PRO A 147 5.53 16.91 -0.76
C PRO A 147 4.08 17.01 -1.28
N LEU A 148 3.78 16.38 -2.42
CA LEU A 148 2.42 16.36 -2.98
C LEU A 148 1.43 15.65 -2.04
N SER A 149 1.84 14.52 -1.48
CA SER A 149 1.03 13.77 -0.51
C SER A 149 0.77 14.64 0.72
N HIS A 150 1.80 15.28 1.27
CA HIS A 150 1.67 16.18 2.42
C HIS A 150 0.63 17.27 2.18
N GLN A 151 0.67 17.95 1.03
CA GLN A 151 -0.30 19.01 0.69
C GLN A 151 -1.76 18.53 0.65
N ARG A 152 -1.98 17.25 0.37
CA ARG A 152 -3.32 16.63 0.27
C ARG A 152 -3.85 16.11 1.62
N LEU A 153 -3.01 16.06 2.66
CA LEU A 153 -3.42 15.57 3.97
C LEU A 153 -4.35 16.54 4.71
N PRO A 154 -5.15 16.05 5.68
CA PRO A 154 -5.88 16.92 6.59
C PRO A 154 -4.93 17.83 7.39
N GLU A 155 -5.42 18.98 7.84
CA GLU A 155 -4.63 19.99 8.56
C GLU A 155 -3.85 19.41 9.75
N ARG A 156 -4.52 18.68 10.65
CA ARG A 156 -3.88 18.02 11.81
C ARG A 156 -2.72 17.10 11.41
N SER A 157 -2.93 16.35 10.33
CA SER A 157 -1.90 15.47 9.80
C SER A 157 -0.74 16.27 9.19
N ARG A 158 -1.00 17.36 8.47
CA ARG A 158 0.03 18.24 7.90
C ARG A 158 0.94 18.85 8.95
N ASP A 159 0.37 19.32 10.06
CA ASP A 159 1.12 19.97 11.14
C ASP A 159 2.01 18.99 11.91
N HIS A 160 1.54 17.75 12.07
CA HIS A 160 2.31 16.68 12.72
C HIS A 160 3.63 16.36 12.00
N PHE A 161 3.68 16.54 10.67
CA PHE A 161 4.88 16.27 9.88
C PHE A 161 6.01 17.29 10.07
N PHE A 162 5.72 18.49 10.57
CA PHE A 162 6.72 19.58 10.67
C PHE A 162 7.29 19.82 12.08
N GLY A 163 6.93 19.05 13.12
CA GLY A 163 7.37 19.40 14.48
C GLY A 163 7.43 18.32 15.56
N GLY A 164 7.26 17.03 15.25
CA GLY A 164 7.16 15.97 16.28
C GLY A 164 8.43 15.14 16.52
N PRO A 165 8.75 14.72 17.78
CA PRO A 165 9.77 13.70 18.07
C PRO A 165 9.47 12.32 17.45
N THR A 166 8.20 12.12 17.07
CA THR A 166 7.65 10.93 16.39
C THR A 166 7.61 11.09 14.87
N GLY A 167 7.96 12.26 14.33
CA GLY A 167 7.74 12.62 12.93
C GLY A 167 8.32 11.62 11.94
N TYR A 168 7.52 11.28 10.93
CA TYR A 168 7.94 10.53 9.73
C TYR A 168 8.78 11.40 8.77
N ALA A 169 9.41 12.45 9.28
CA ALA A 169 10.18 13.40 8.50
C ALA A 169 11.28 12.65 7.76
N THR A 170 11.06 12.40 6.47
CA THR A 170 12.13 11.95 5.58
C THR A 170 12.89 13.19 5.11
N PRO A 171 14.17 13.08 4.72
CA PRO A 171 14.91 14.19 4.12
C PRO A 171 14.17 14.83 2.93
N ALA A 172 13.33 14.06 2.22
CA ALA A 172 12.46 14.54 1.15
C ALA A 172 11.31 15.47 1.61
N MET A 173 10.94 15.45 2.89
CA MET A 173 9.92 16.34 3.48
C MET A 173 10.46 17.71 3.88
N SER A 174 11.74 17.75 4.25
CA SER A 174 12.46 18.98 4.59
C SER A 174 13.13 19.62 3.37
N ALA A 175 13.03 18.98 2.20
CA ALA A 175 13.60 19.47 0.96
C ALA A 175 12.82 20.72 0.49
N PRO A 176 13.52 21.75 -0.02
CA PRO A 176 12.87 22.88 -0.68
C PRO A 176 11.93 22.38 -1.79
N GLN A 177 10.84 23.10 -2.03
CA GLN A 177 10.01 22.81 -3.21
C GLN A 177 10.89 22.85 -4.46
N LEU A 178 10.85 21.77 -5.24
CA LEU A 178 11.61 21.68 -6.47
C LEU A 178 11.13 22.78 -7.43
N SER A 179 12.08 23.54 -7.99
CA SER A 179 11.79 24.42 -9.12
C SER A 179 11.28 23.61 -10.33
N GLY A 180 10.67 24.27 -11.31
CA GLY A 180 10.13 23.58 -12.50
C GLY A 180 11.16 22.70 -13.23
N SER A 181 12.40 23.16 -13.38
CA SER A 181 13.48 22.38 -14.01
C SER A 181 13.93 21.19 -13.17
N GLN A 182 14.05 21.36 -11.84
CA GLN A 182 14.39 20.27 -10.93
C GLN A 182 13.28 19.22 -10.86
N ARG A 183 12.01 19.65 -10.91
CA ARG A 183 10.86 18.75 -10.95
C ARG A 183 10.87 17.90 -12.23
N GLU A 184 11.11 18.50 -13.39
CA GLU A 184 11.23 17.74 -14.65
C GLU A 184 12.43 16.80 -14.65
N GLN A 185 13.58 17.20 -14.09
CA GLN A 185 14.73 16.30 -13.94
C GLN A 185 14.39 15.09 -13.04
N ALA A 186 13.69 15.31 -11.93
CA ALA A 186 13.23 14.24 -11.06
C ALA A 186 12.26 13.30 -11.80
N TRP A 187 11.29 13.84 -12.54
CA TRP A 187 10.38 13.02 -13.37
C TRP A 187 11.08 12.26 -14.49
N ASN A 188 12.16 12.79 -15.06
CA ASN A 188 12.99 12.06 -16.01
C ASN A 188 13.70 10.89 -15.33
N ALA A 189 14.25 11.07 -14.13
CA ALA A 189 14.84 9.97 -13.36
C ALA A 189 13.81 8.89 -13.01
N VAL A 190 12.57 9.29 -12.69
CA VAL A 190 11.44 8.35 -12.53
C VAL A 190 11.20 7.61 -13.84
N LYS A 191 11.08 8.32 -14.97
CA LYS A 191 10.84 7.71 -16.28
C LYS A 191 11.91 6.68 -16.64
N GLU A 192 13.18 6.89 -16.27
CA GLU A 192 14.24 5.89 -16.50
C GLU A 192 14.04 4.60 -15.69
N GLN A 193 13.51 4.67 -14.47
CA GLN A 193 13.15 3.45 -13.72
C GLN A 193 12.01 2.68 -14.40
N PHE A 194 11.03 3.40 -14.94
CA PHE A 194 9.96 2.79 -15.73
C PHE A 194 10.51 2.18 -17.03
N ASN A 195 11.37 2.88 -17.77
CA ASN A 195 12.03 2.35 -18.97
C ASN A 195 12.81 1.06 -18.67
N PHE A 196 13.60 1.06 -17.60
CA PHE A 196 14.35 -0.11 -17.18
C PHE A 196 13.42 -1.28 -16.88
N LEU A 197 12.36 -1.05 -16.10
CA LEU A 197 11.42 -2.10 -15.74
C LEU A 197 10.63 -2.62 -16.95
N ALA A 198 10.30 -1.75 -17.91
CA ALA A 198 9.71 -2.16 -19.18
C ALA A 198 10.66 -3.12 -19.94
N MET A 199 11.93 -2.76 -20.09
CA MET A 199 12.92 -3.62 -20.74
C MET A 199 13.03 -5.00 -20.07
N ILE A 200 12.96 -5.07 -18.73
CA ILE A 200 12.97 -6.35 -18.01
C ILE A 200 11.69 -7.15 -18.31
N LEU A 201 10.52 -6.52 -18.24
CA LEU A 201 9.24 -7.18 -18.50
C LEU A 201 9.04 -7.61 -19.96
N ASP A 202 9.75 -7.00 -20.91
CA ASP A 202 9.77 -7.45 -22.32
C ASP A 202 10.28 -8.88 -22.47
N LYS A 203 11.05 -9.39 -21.50
CA LYS A 203 11.47 -10.80 -21.47
C LYS A 203 10.30 -11.77 -21.36
N ASN A 204 9.15 -11.31 -20.85
CA ASN A 204 7.92 -12.09 -20.79
C ASN A 204 7.06 -11.99 -22.06
N THR A 205 7.54 -11.40 -23.16
CA THR A 205 6.77 -11.34 -24.42
C THR A 205 6.56 -12.74 -25.04
N GLY A 206 7.41 -13.71 -24.70
CA GLY A 206 7.21 -15.12 -25.08
C GLY A 206 6.29 -15.91 -24.14
N ASP A 207 6.18 -15.45 -22.89
CA ASP A 207 5.45 -16.12 -21.79
C ASP A 207 4.18 -15.32 -21.38
N GLY A 208 3.74 -14.39 -22.23
CA GLY A 208 2.71 -13.41 -21.88
C GLY A 208 2.69 -12.18 -22.80
N ASP A 209 2.06 -11.11 -22.34
CA ASP A 209 1.98 -9.83 -23.05
C ASP A 209 2.99 -8.77 -22.53
N GLY A 210 3.88 -9.18 -21.62
CA GLY A 210 4.87 -8.32 -20.98
C GLY A 210 4.27 -7.25 -20.05
N VAL A 211 2.99 -7.34 -19.68
CA VAL A 211 2.34 -6.38 -18.76
C VAL A 211 2.56 -6.76 -17.30
N VAL A 212 2.53 -8.06 -16.98
CA VAL A 212 2.66 -8.58 -15.61
C VAL A 212 3.93 -9.43 -15.41
N VAL A 213 4.43 -9.48 -14.17
CA VAL A 213 5.72 -10.11 -13.83
C VAL A 213 5.72 -11.62 -14.07
N GLN A 214 4.58 -12.29 -13.91
CA GLN A 214 4.43 -13.74 -14.13
C GLN A 214 3.81 -14.08 -15.50
N GLY A 215 3.88 -13.14 -16.46
CA GLY A 215 3.45 -13.35 -17.84
C GLY A 215 1.93 -13.24 -18.07
N HIS A 216 1.15 -14.10 -17.41
CA HIS A 216 -0.30 -14.21 -17.65
C HIS A 216 -1.16 -13.75 -16.47
N HIS A 217 -0.69 -13.94 -15.24
CA HIS A 217 -1.46 -13.67 -14.04
C HIS A 217 -0.77 -12.62 -13.17
N VAL A 218 -1.56 -11.77 -12.53
CA VAL A 218 -1.03 -10.86 -11.51
C VAL A 218 -0.50 -11.64 -10.32
N SER A 219 0.57 -11.11 -9.74
CA SER A 219 1.27 -11.67 -8.60
C SER A 219 1.57 -10.57 -7.56
N TYR A 220 2.16 -10.94 -6.43
CA TYR A 220 2.54 -9.95 -5.42
C TYR A 220 3.50 -8.87 -5.93
N ALA A 221 4.38 -9.22 -6.87
CA ALA A 221 5.27 -8.29 -7.55
C ALA A 221 4.49 -7.20 -8.31
N ASP A 222 3.43 -7.59 -9.02
CA ASP A 222 2.54 -6.66 -9.74
C ASP A 222 1.79 -5.76 -8.77
N PHE A 223 1.31 -6.30 -7.63
CA PHE A 223 0.64 -5.50 -6.60
C PHE A 223 1.56 -4.50 -5.92
N ALA A 224 2.83 -4.84 -5.69
CA ALA A 224 3.81 -3.90 -5.16
C ALA A 224 4.05 -2.75 -6.14
N LEU A 225 4.21 -3.05 -7.43
CA LEU A 225 4.37 -2.02 -8.47
C LEU A 225 3.10 -1.17 -8.63
N CYS A 226 1.93 -1.81 -8.69
CA CYS A 226 0.65 -1.12 -8.83
C CYS A 226 0.35 -0.22 -7.62
N SER A 227 0.78 -0.59 -6.42
CA SER A 227 0.65 0.27 -5.23
C SER A 227 1.36 1.62 -5.38
N VAL A 228 2.48 1.66 -6.11
CA VAL A 228 3.18 2.90 -6.46
C VAL A 228 2.44 3.68 -7.55
N LEU A 229 1.86 2.98 -8.53
CA LEU A 229 1.02 3.63 -9.55
C LEU A 229 -0.22 4.28 -8.95
N ILE A 230 -0.88 3.63 -7.99
CA ILE A 230 -2.00 4.21 -7.25
C ILE A 230 -1.56 5.45 -6.49
N TRP A 231 -0.38 5.43 -5.85
CA TRP A 231 0.13 6.61 -5.16
C TRP A 231 0.27 7.81 -6.10
N ILE A 232 0.83 7.60 -7.30
CA ILE A 232 0.88 8.63 -8.35
C ILE A 232 -0.55 9.05 -8.74
N ALA A 233 -1.42 8.11 -9.09
CA ALA A 233 -2.77 8.39 -9.57
C ALA A 233 -3.64 9.17 -8.59
N ARG A 234 -3.48 8.94 -7.27
CA ARG A 234 -4.30 9.55 -6.22
C ARG A 234 -3.73 10.86 -5.68
N MET A 235 -2.40 11.02 -5.66
CA MET A 235 -1.75 12.17 -5.04
C MET A 235 -1.17 13.18 -6.03
N ALA A 236 -0.77 12.75 -7.22
CA ALA A 236 -0.27 13.67 -8.23
C ALA A 236 -1.42 14.41 -8.93
N PRO A 237 -1.15 15.60 -9.50
CA PRO A 237 -2.03 16.23 -10.48
C PRO A 237 -2.43 15.26 -11.61
N HIS A 238 -3.62 15.46 -12.18
CA HIS A 238 -4.22 14.52 -13.15
C HIS A 238 -3.37 14.35 -14.42
N ASP A 239 -2.71 15.42 -14.86
CA ASP A 239 -1.77 15.44 -15.98
C ASP A 239 -0.53 14.56 -15.75
N GLU A 240 -0.01 14.49 -14.52
CA GLU A 240 1.14 13.64 -14.18
C GLU A 240 0.79 12.15 -14.27
N TRP A 241 -0.35 11.74 -13.70
CA TRP A 241 -0.84 10.37 -13.88
C TRP A 241 -1.12 10.06 -15.35
N SER A 242 -1.73 11.00 -16.08
CA SER A 242 -1.96 10.87 -17.51
C SER A 242 -0.64 10.66 -18.27
N ARG A 243 0.43 11.38 -17.93
CA ARG A 243 1.76 11.18 -18.50
C ARG A 243 2.31 9.79 -18.20
N VAL A 244 2.29 9.37 -16.93
CA VAL A 244 2.85 8.08 -16.48
C VAL A 244 2.13 6.89 -17.11
N ARG A 245 0.79 6.89 -17.15
CA ARG A 245 0.02 5.77 -17.70
C ARG A 245 0.27 5.51 -19.18
N HIS A 246 0.76 6.51 -19.94
CA HIS A 246 1.08 6.40 -21.36
C HIS A 246 2.54 6.05 -21.65
N TRP A 247 3.43 6.03 -20.65
CA TRP A 247 4.82 5.62 -20.86
C TRP A 247 4.93 4.16 -21.34
N ASN A 248 6.01 3.88 -22.07
CA ASN A 248 6.36 2.56 -22.60
C ASN A 248 5.17 1.89 -23.33
N GLY A 249 4.55 2.63 -24.25
CA GLY A 249 3.41 2.12 -25.05
C GLY A 249 2.15 1.87 -24.24
N GLY A 250 1.95 2.64 -23.16
CA GLY A 250 0.81 2.51 -22.25
C GLY A 250 0.89 1.33 -21.28
N ARG A 251 2.07 0.72 -21.10
CA ARG A 251 2.24 -0.48 -20.24
C ARG A 251 1.72 -0.27 -18.83
N TRP A 252 2.01 0.89 -18.23
CA TRP A 252 1.67 1.14 -16.83
C TRP A 252 0.19 1.40 -16.63
N GLY A 253 -0.48 1.99 -17.62
CA GLY A 253 -1.95 2.01 -17.68
C GLY A 253 -2.52 0.60 -17.74
N LYS A 254 -2.00 -0.26 -18.63
CA LYS A 254 -2.45 -1.67 -18.74
C LYS A 254 -2.23 -2.45 -17.45
N LEU A 255 -1.09 -2.29 -16.77
CA LEU A 255 -0.82 -2.93 -15.49
C LEU A 255 -1.80 -2.46 -14.41
N TYR A 256 -2.07 -1.15 -14.36
CA TYR A 256 -3.10 -0.60 -13.47
C TYR A 256 -4.46 -1.25 -13.76
N ASP A 257 -4.84 -1.35 -15.04
CA ASP A 257 -6.10 -1.97 -15.46
C ASP A 257 -6.18 -3.45 -15.10
N ARG A 258 -5.08 -4.21 -15.22
CA ARG A 258 -4.99 -5.63 -14.79
C ARG A 258 -5.23 -5.81 -13.28
N CYS A 259 -4.97 -4.79 -12.49
CA CYS A 259 -5.15 -4.84 -11.04
C CYS A 259 -6.52 -4.32 -10.58
N LEU A 260 -7.35 -3.75 -11.46
CA LEU A 260 -8.64 -3.10 -11.09
C LEU A 260 -9.58 -4.02 -10.32
N GLU A 261 -9.67 -5.31 -10.68
CA GLU A 261 -10.49 -6.30 -9.96
C GLU A 261 -10.12 -6.43 -8.47
N TYR A 262 -8.90 -6.04 -8.11
CA TYR A 262 -8.36 -6.17 -6.76
C TYR A 262 -8.20 -4.82 -6.05
N MET A 263 -8.85 -3.77 -6.56
CA MET A 263 -8.76 -2.40 -6.02
C MET A 263 -9.93 -1.96 -5.14
N ASP A 264 -10.72 -2.90 -4.59
CA ASP A 264 -11.81 -2.57 -3.68
C ASP A 264 -11.31 -1.80 -2.44
N GLU A 265 -12.00 -0.72 -2.08
CA GLU A 265 -11.63 0.25 -1.03
C GLU A 265 -12.44 0.08 0.27
N LEU A 266 -13.02 -1.10 0.51
CA LEU A 266 -13.90 -1.42 1.66
C LEU A 266 -13.26 -1.14 3.04
#